data_AF-A0A925IXU9-F1
#
_entry.id   AF-A0A925IXU9-F1
#
_cell.length_a   1.000
_cell.length_b   1.000
_cell.length_c   1.000
_cell.angle_alpha   90.00
_cell.angle_beta   90.00
_cell.angle_gamma   90.00
#
_symmetry.space_group_name_H-M   'P 1'
#
loop_
_entity.id
_entity.type
_entity.pdbx_description
1 polymer ?
#
loop_
_entity_poly.entity_id
_entity_poly.type
_entity_poly.pdbx_seq_one_letter_code
_entity_poly.pdbx_strand_id
1 'polypeptide(L)' 'MEKVNSSGVVRTAGDVIKWTYKGELLLSIDMNEVVVIGEYTNDAGPWRDDWFLVFVTKSGSWQSIPRYADGIDE' A
#
# COMPACT_ATOMS: atom_id res chain seq x y z
N MET A 1 -13.51 -0.26 -18.37
CA MET A 1 -13.85 0.34 -17.06
C MET A 1 -12.54 0.68 -16.38
N GLU A 2 -12.21 1.97 -16.29
CA GLU A 2 -10.99 2.44 -15.63
C GLU A 2 -11.15 2.29 -14.12
N LYS A 3 -10.25 1.52 -13.48
CA LYS A 3 -10.32 1.10 -12.07
C LYS A 3 -9.61 2.09 -11.13
N VAL A 4 -9.69 3.38 -11.43
CA VAL A 4 -9.04 4.41 -10.62
C VAL A 4 -9.83 4.58 -9.31
N ASN A 5 -9.16 4.47 -8.16
CA ASN A 5 -9.66 4.77 -6.80
C ASN A 5 -10.59 3.75 -6.12
N SER A 6 -10.49 2.46 -6.44
CA SER A 6 -11.31 1.44 -5.75
C SER A 6 -10.75 0.98 -4.39
N SER A 7 -9.47 1.21 -4.11
CA SER A 7 -8.78 0.62 -2.94
C SER A 7 -8.29 1.65 -1.91
N GLY A 8 -8.83 2.87 -1.91
CA GLY A 8 -8.48 3.91 -0.93
C GLY A 8 -7.42 4.87 -1.45
N VAL A 9 -6.79 5.61 -0.54
CA VAL A 9 -5.84 6.69 -0.86
C VAL A 9 -4.58 6.52 -0.02
N VAL A 10 -3.43 6.56 -0.69
CA VAL A 10 -2.10 6.60 -0.08
C VAL A 10 -1.61 8.04 -0.08
N ARG A 11 -1.00 8.49 1.01
CA ARG A 11 -0.33 9.78 1.09
C ARG A 11 0.93 9.66 1.93
N THR A 12 1.92 10.48 1.60
CA THR A 12 3.06 10.74 2.47
C THR A 12 2.79 11.98 3.32
N ALA A 13 3.20 11.95 4.59
CA ALA A 13 3.12 13.09 5.50
C ALA A 13 4.43 13.17 6.29
N GLY A 14 5.39 13.92 5.74
CA GLY A 14 6.79 13.79 6.16
C GLY A 14 7.29 12.39 5.85
N ASP A 15 7.97 11.76 6.83
CA ASP A 15 8.53 10.41 6.69
C ASP A 15 7.50 9.30 6.96
N VAL A 16 6.20 9.58 6.92
CA VAL A 16 5.15 8.59 7.21
C VAL A 16 4.30 8.32 5.98
N ILE A 17 4.23 7.05 5.56
CA ILE A 17 3.29 6.54 4.57
C ILE A 17 1.97 6.24 5.28
N LYS A 18 0.86 6.78 4.79
CA LYS A 18 -0.48 6.51 5.31
C LYS A 18 -1.40 6.00 4.21
N TRP A 19 -2.14 4.94 4.50
CA TRP A 19 -3.20 4.45 3.62
C TRP A 19 -4.54 4.44 4.33
N THR A 20 -5.51 5.10 3.71
CA THR A 20 -6.88 5.26 4.23
C THR A 20 -7.88 4.68 3.25
N TYR A 21 -8.86 3.93 3.75
CA TYR A 21 -9.98 3.44 2.94
C TYR A 21 -11.30 3.73 3.64
N LYS A 22 -12.26 4.33 2.92
CA LYS A 22 -13.60 4.71 3.46
C LYS A 22 -13.54 5.52 4.78
N GLY A 23 -12.50 6.33 4.95
CA GLY A 23 -12.30 7.17 6.14
C GLY A 23 -11.53 6.50 7.28
N GLU A 24 -11.22 5.20 7.19
CA GLU A 24 -10.44 4.47 8.18
C GLU A 24 -8.97 4.42 7.80
N LEU A 25 -8.08 4.72 8.76
CA LEU A 25 -6.64 4.55 8.60
C LEU A 25 -6.30 3.05 8.72
N LEU A 26 -5.92 2.43 7.61
CA LEU A 26 -5.62 1.01 7.56
C LEU A 26 -4.13 0.72 7.80
N LEU A 27 -3.26 1.65 7.41
CA LEU A 27 -1.81 1.48 7.51
C LEU A 27 -1.12 2.82 7.75
N SER A 28 -0.10 2.79 8.61
CA SER A 28 0.79 3.91 8.91
C SER A 28 2.20 3.36 9.12
N ILE A 29 3.12 3.68 8.22
CA ILE A 29 4.52 3.20 8.25
C ILE A 29 5.45 4.40 8.32
N ASP A 30 6.37 4.38 9.27
CA ASP A 30 7.55 5.27 9.25
C ASP A 30 8.53 4.75 8.19
N MET A 31 8.85 5.58 7.20
CA MET A 31 9.78 5.25 6.11
C MET A 31 11.17 4.88 6.63
N ASN A 32 11.58 5.44 7.77
CA ASN A 32 12.86 5.11 8.40
C ASN A 32 12.90 3.66 8.90
N GLU A 33 11.75 3.02 9.07
CA GLU A 33 11.64 1.61 9.46
C GLU A 33 11.62 0.66 8.26
N VAL A 34 11.44 1.16 7.04
CA VAL A 34 11.39 0.32 5.83
C VAL A 34 12.81 -0.11 5.43
N VAL A 35 13.00 -1.42 5.27
CA VAL A 35 14.27 -2.02 4.79
C VAL A 35 14.15 -2.63 3.40
N VAL A 36 12.94 -2.97 2.96
CA VAL A 36 12.66 -3.47 1.62
C VAL A 36 11.37 -2.85 1.11
N ILE A 37 11.39 -2.45 -0.16
CA ILE A 37 10.21 -2.12 -0.96
C ILE A 37 10.18 -3.11 -2.13
N GLY A 38 9.03 -3.70 -2.40
CA GLY A 38 8.87 -4.63 -3.50
C GLY A 38 7.45 -4.71 -4.02
N GLU A 39 7.26 -5.48 -5.07
CA GLU A 39 5.95 -5.81 -5.61
C GLU A 39 5.67 -7.29 -5.40
N TYR A 40 4.46 -7.62 -4.98
CA TYR A 40 4.02 -8.99 -4.76
C TYR A 40 2.64 -9.19 -5.39
N THR A 41 2.49 -10.23 -6.20
CA THR A 41 1.21 -10.65 -6.76
C THR A 41 0.65 -11.82 -5.94
N ASN A 42 -0.64 -11.78 -5.64
CA ASN A 42 -1.34 -12.88 -4.97
C ASN A 42 -2.82 -12.94 -5.36
N ASP A 43 -3.51 -13.99 -4.92
CA ASP A 43 -4.93 -14.20 -5.21
C ASP A 43 -5.87 -13.41 -4.28
N ALA A 44 -5.35 -12.58 -3.37
CA ALA A 44 -6.15 -11.82 -2.39
C ALA A 44 -6.74 -10.52 -2.95
N GLY A 45 -6.45 -10.18 -4.21
CA GLY A 45 -7.08 -9.07 -4.92
C GLY A 45 -8.51 -9.40 -5.38
N PRO A 46 -9.38 -8.39 -5.60
CA PRO A 46 -10.69 -8.59 -6.22
C PRO A 46 -10.61 -9.16 -7.64
N TRP A 47 -9.42 -9.16 -8.26
CA TRP A 47 -9.13 -9.77 -9.56
C TRP A 47 -7.88 -10.65 -9.48
N ARG A 48 -7.86 -11.76 -10.24
CA ARG A 48 -6.62 -12.55 -10.43
C ARG A 48 -5.58 -11.64 -11.08
N ASP A 49 -4.34 -11.71 -10.58
CA ASP A 49 -3.16 -10.94 -11.01
C ASP A 49 -3.07 -9.48 -10.52
N ASP A 50 -3.78 -9.11 -9.46
CA ASP A 50 -3.52 -7.82 -8.81
C ASP A 50 -2.16 -7.83 -8.11
N TRP A 51 -1.38 -6.76 -8.32
CA TRP A 51 -0.11 -6.57 -7.62
C TRP A 51 -0.27 -5.61 -6.45
N PHE A 52 0.57 -5.82 -5.44
CA PHE A 52 0.59 -5.07 -4.20
C PHE A 52 1.97 -4.45 -4.02
N LEU A 53 2.01 -3.18 -3.59
CA LEU A 53 3.22 -2.56 -3.10
C LEU A 53 3.47 -3.07 -1.68
N VAL A 54 4.64 -3.66 -1.45
CA VAL A 54 5.00 -4.31 -0.19
C VAL A 54 6.14 -3.58 0.49
N PHE A 55 6.02 -3.42 1.79
CA PHE A 55 7.02 -2.88 2.69
C PHE A 55 7.40 -3.94 3.72
N VAL A 56 8.70 -4.17 3.88
CA VAL A 56 9.24 -4.93 5.00
C VAL A 56 9.93 -3.98 5.95
N THR A 57 9.58 -4.03 7.23
CA THR A 57 10.18 -3.16 8.26
C THR A 57 11.40 -3.81 8.91
N LYS A 58 12.22 -3.04 9.64
CA LYS A 58 13.36 -3.54 10.44
C LYS A 58 12.96 -4.65 11.42
N SER A 59 11.73 -4.62 11.92
CA SER A 59 11.18 -5.68 12.80
C SER A 59 10.87 -6.99 12.05
N GLY A 60 11.00 -7.02 10.72
CA GLY A 60 10.61 -8.13 9.87
C GLY A 60 9.12 -8.20 9.58
N SER A 61 8.34 -7.16 9.90
CA SER A 61 6.90 -7.12 9.61
C SER A 61 6.67 -6.81 8.13
N TRP A 62 5.68 -7.48 7.54
CA TRP A 62 5.27 -7.30 6.15
C TRP A 62 3.95 -6.53 6.11
N GLN A 63 3.92 -5.48 5.29
CA GLN A 63 2.72 -4.67 5.07
C GLN A 63 2.56 -4.40 3.59
N SER A 64 1.33 -4.36 3.09
CA SER A 64 1.07 -4.23 1.66
C SER A 64 -0.10 -3.32 1.34
N ILE A 65 0.00 -2.58 0.23
CA ILE A 65 -1.04 -1.71 -0.30
C ILE A 65 -1.45 -2.19 -1.71
N PRO A 66 -2.75 -2.34 -2.02
CA PRO A 66 -3.20 -2.75 -3.35
C PRO A 66 -2.92 -1.67 -4.42
N ARG A 67 -2.55 -2.07 -5.65
CA ARG A 67 -2.29 -1.18 -6.80
C ARG A 67 -3.38 -0.13 -7.07
N TYR A 68 -4.66 -0.45 -6.86
CA TYR A 68 -5.73 0.50 -7.17
C TYR A 68 -6.00 1.52 -6.06
N ALA A 69 -5.08 1.67 -5.11
CA ALA A 69 -5.09 2.79 -4.18
C ALA A 69 -4.57 4.04 -4.90
N ASP A 70 -5.27 5.15 -4.72
CA ASP A 70 -4.89 6.46 -5.26
C ASP A 70 -3.57 6.93 -4.66
N GLY A 71 -2.72 7.60 -5.44
CA GLY A 71 -1.43 8.14 -4.99
C GLY A 71 -0.35 7.10 -4.67
N ILE A 72 -0.48 5.86 -5.17
CA ILE A 72 0.53 4.80 -4.96
C ILE A 72 1.76 4.94 -5.86
N ASP A 73 1.61 5.62 -6.99
CA ASP A 73 2.60 5.82 -8.05
C ASP A 73 2.95 7.30 -8.31
N GLU A 74 2.56 8.19 -7.39
CA GLU A 74 2.91 9.62 -7.37
C GLU A 74 4.16 9.89 -6.50
#